data_AF-A0A935FQL0-F1
#
_entry.id   AF-A0A935FQL0-F1
#
_cell.length_a   1.000
_cell.length_b   1.000
_cell.length_c   1.000
_cell.angle_alpha   90.00
_cell.angle_beta   90.00
_cell.angle_gamma   90.00
#
_symmetry.space_group_name_H-M   'P 1'
#
loop_
_entity.id
_entity.type
_entity.pdbx_description
1 polymer ?
#
loop_
_entity_poly.entity_id
_entity_poly.type
_entity_poly.pdbx_seq_one_letter_code
_entity_poly.pdbx_strand_id
1 'polypeptide(L)'
;MGIFVIDNMIIDSDFNNVVNIALAEGNLKFAEEFIEKYRKYIDEDFADSAYSLARAKLLFSKKEFDRMFELLNNVEYKDTLYYINSKSLIARAHIDTMNIVSAKYVYESLKQYKRSNNKLSDDQKNTLTVFLKYFTYTLKIMDALDSEKLKLKKIALASLEAEKQVVPTKSWFKEKFS
;
A
#
# COMPACT_ATOMS: atom_id res chain seq x y z
N MET A 1 -11.84 11.76 -15.33
CA MET A 1 -10.99 12.32 -14.26
C MET A 1 -10.13 13.40 -14.88
N GLY A 2 -10.31 14.65 -14.46
CA GLY A 2 -9.48 15.77 -14.93
C GLY A 2 -8.24 15.87 -14.06
N ILE A 3 -7.05 15.82 -14.66
CA ILE A 3 -5.81 16.16 -13.95
C ILE A 3 -5.79 17.69 -13.87
N PHE A 4 -5.93 18.24 -12.67
CA PHE A 4 -5.73 19.67 -12.47
C PHE A 4 -4.22 19.92 -12.43
N VAL A 5 -3.68 20.38 -13.54
CA VAL A 5 -2.34 20.94 -13.61
C VAL A 5 -2.45 22.39 -13.15
N ILE A 6 -2.05 22.68 -11.92
CA ILE A 6 -1.94 24.05 -11.42
C ILE A 6 -0.49 24.45 -11.61
N ASP A 7 -0.24 25.53 -12.35
CA ASP A 7 1.11 26.08 -12.61
C ASP A 7 2.12 25.09 -13.22
N ASN A 8 1.65 24.19 -14.09
CA ASN A 8 2.47 23.12 -14.71
C ASN A 8 3.03 22.09 -13.70
N MET A 9 2.47 22.05 -12.48
CA MET A 9 2.81 21.08 -11.44
C MET A 9 1.64 20.14 -11.14
N ILE A 10 1.97 18.89 -10.82
CA ILE A 10 1.04 17.87 -10.34
C ILE A 10 1.35 17.64 -8.86
N ILE A 11 0.30 17.73 -8.03
CA ILE A 11 0.40 17.37 -6.62
C ILE A 11 0.76 15.87 -6.54
N ASP A 12 1.80 15.56 -5.77
CA ASP A 12 2.39 14.23 -5.60
C ASP A 12 1.37 13.14 -5.19
N SER A 13 0.38 13.52 -4.38
CA SER A 13 -0.74 12.67 -3.97
C SER A 13 -1.70 12.38 -5.13
N ASP A 14 -2.02 13.36 -5.98
CA ASP A 14 -2.85 13.18 -7.17
C ASP A 14 -2.16 12.29 -8.21
N PHE A 15 -0.85 12.47 -8.39
CA PHE A 15 -0.04 11.59 -9.23
C PHE A 15 -0.17 10.12 -8.77
N ASN A 16 -0.02 9.86 -7.47
CA ASN A 16 -0.17 8.52 -6.90
C ASN A 16 -1.61 7.99 -7.01
N ASN A 17 -2.62 8.86 -6.92
CA ASN A 17 -4.02 8.48 -7.04
C ASN A 17 -4.37 8.03 -8.46
N VAL A 18 -3.89 8.74 -9.49
CA VAL A 18 -4.09 8.33 -10.90
C VAL A 18 -3.50 6.94 -11.14
N VAL A 19 -2.28 6.69 -10.63
CA VAL A 19 -1.65 5.37 -10.72
C VAL A 19 -2.47 4.32 -9.99
N ASN A 20 -2.94 4.59 -8.76
CA ASN A 20 -3.77 3.63 -8.01
C ASN A 20 -5.04 3.23 -8.79
N ILE A 21 -5.70 4.18 -9.44
CA ILE A 21 -6.93 3.94 -10.21
C ILE A 21 -6.62 3.09 -11.45
N ALA A 22 -5.59 3.46 -12.21
CA ALA A 22 -5.17 2.68 -13.37
C ALA A 22 -4.83 1.23 -13.01
N LEU A 23 -4.12 1.02 -11.90
CA LEU A 23 -3.79 -0.32 -11.41
C LEU A 23 -5.03 -1.09 -10.95
N ALA A 24 -6.01 -0.42 -10.31
CA ALA A 24 -7.26 -1.05 -9.91
C ALA A 24 -8.13 -1.49 -11.11
N GLU A 25 -8.02 -0.77 -12.23
CA GLU A 25 -8.65 -1.13 -13.52
C GLU A 25 -7.83 -2.16 -14.32
N GLY A 26 -6.67 -2.59 -13.82
CA GLY A 26 -5.77 -3.51 -14.51
C GLY A 26 -5.02 -2.89 -15.70
N ASN A 27 -5.06 -1.56 -15.86
CA ASN A 27 -4.41 -0.85 -16.96
C ASN A 27 -2.93 -0.58 -16.67
N LEU A 28 -2.14 -1.66 -16.64
CA LEU A 28 -0.71 -1.61 -16.28
C LEU A 28 0.12 -0.77 -17.27
N LYS A 29 -0.22 -0.83 -18.56
CA LYS A 29 0.49 -0.07 -19.60
C LYS A 29 0.30 1.43 -19.42
N PHE A 30 -0.95 1.88 -19.20
CA PHE A 30 -1.21 3.28 -18.92
C PHE A 30 -0.50 3.74 -17.64
N ALA A 31 -0.53 2.93 -16.57
CA ALA A 31 0.16 3.27 -15.33
C ALA A 31 1.66 3.48 -15.55
N GLU A 32 2.31 2.58 -16.32
CA GLU A 32 3.73 2.71 -16.67
C GLU A 32 4.04 3.96 -17.49
N GLU A 33 3.28 4.19 -18.57
CA GLU A 33 3.45 5.38 -19.42
C GLU A 33 3.18 6.68 -18.64
N PHE A 34 2.19 6.68 -17.76
CA PHE A 34 1.84 7.82 -16.92
C PHE A 34 2.96 8.15 -15.93
N ILE A 35 3.50 7.13 -15.23
CA ILE A 35 4.57 7.31 -14.25
C ILE A 35 5.80 7.96 -14.90
N GLU A 36 6.24 7.45 -16.04
CA GLU A 36 7.43 7.98 -16.73
C GLU A 36 7.19 9.37 -17.32
N LYS A 37 6.01 9.62 -17.88
CA LYS A 37 5.71 10.89 -18.54
C LYS A 37 5.53 12.03 -17.55
N TYR A 38 4.88 11.77 -16.42
CA TYR A 38 4.39 12.83 -15.53
C TYR A 38 5.24 13.08 -14.29
N ARG A 39 6.25 12.23 -13.97
CA ARG A 39 7.15 12.46 -12.82
C ARG A 39 7.84 13.83 -12.80
N LYS A 40 8.14 14.38 -13.98
CA LYS A 40 8.84 15.67 -14.14
C LYS A 40 8.01 16.90 -13.77
N TYR A 41 6.72 16.71 -13.53
CA TYR A 41 5.81 17.79 -13.10
C TYR A 41 5.55 17.73 -11.59
N ILE A 42 6.20 16.82 -10.86
CA ILE A 42 6.15 16.77 -9.41
C ILE A 42 7.25 17.66 -8.86
N ASP A 43 6.97 18.37 -7.78
CA ASP A 43 7.97 19.12 -7.02
C ASP A 43 9.17 18.23 -6.68
N GLU A 44 10.39 18.75 -6.87
CA GLU A 44 11.64 18.01 -6.71
C GLU A 44 11.78 17.40 -5.31
N ASP A 45 11.25 18.06 -4.27
CA ASP A 45 11.30 17.57 -2.90
C ASP A 45 10.52 16.27 -2.70
N PHE A 46 9.50 16.03 -3.53
CA PHE A 46 8.60 14.86 -3.44
C PHE A 46 8.71 13.90 -4.62
N ALA A 47 9.34 14.32 -5.73
CA ALA A 47 9.38 13.57 -6.99
C ALA A 47 9.89 12.14 -6.81
N ASP A 48 11.01 11.96 -6.10
CA ASP A 48 11.60 10.63 -5.89
C ASP A 48 10.71 9.72 -5.03
N SER A 49 10.13 10.24 -3.95
CA SER A 49 9.21 9.49 -3.09
C SER A 49 7.92 9.11 -3.85
N ALA A 50 7.36 10.06 -4.59
CA ALA A 50 6.15 9.87 -5.37
C ALA A 50 6.33 8.86 -6.50
N TYR A 51 7.41 9.02 -7.27
CA TYR A 51 7.80 8.13 -8.35
C TYR A 51 8.10 6.72 -7.84
N SER A 52 8.91 6.60 -6.79
CA SER A 52 9.30 5.29 -6.27
C SER A 52 8.10 4.51 -5.72
N LEU A 53 7.20 5.17 -4.99
CA LEU A 53 5.98 4.53 -4.51
C LEU A 53 5.07 4.10 -5.69
N ALA A 54 4.88 4.97 -6.68
CA ALA A 54 4.06 4.66 -7.86
C ALA A 54 4.63 3.50 -8.67
N ARG A 55 5.93 3.52 -8.95
CA ARG A 55 6.65 2.45 -9.67
C ARG A 55 6.64 1.15 -8.87
N ALA A 56 6.80 1.19 -7.56
CA ALA A 56 6.69 0.01 -6.70
C ALA A 56 5.29 -0.61 -6.75
N LYS A 57 4.22 0.20 -6.74
CA LYS A 57 2.84 -0.32 -6.90
C LYS A 57 2.63 -0.99 -8.25
N LEU A 58 3.18 -0.43 -9.33
CA LEU A 58 3.15 -1.05 -10.65
C LEU A 58 3.87 -2.41 -10.65
N LEU A 59 5.08 -2.48 -10.07
CA LEU A 59 5.84 -3.72 -9.95
C LEU A 59 5.11 -4.76 -9.11
N PHE A 60 4.48 -4.35 -8.02
CA PHE A 60 3.60 -5.21 -7.22
C PHE A 60 2.45 -5.79 -8.04
N SER A 61 1.75 -4.96 -8.81
CA SER A 61 0.67 -5.42 -9.70
C SER A 61 1.16 -6.35 -10.81
N LYS A 62 2.40 -6.19 -11.28
CA LYS A 62 3.08 -7.10 -12.22
C LYS A 62 3.64 -8.37 -11.54
N LYS A 63 3.56 -8.49 -10.21
CA LYS A 63 4.19 -9.54 -9.39
C LYS A 63 5.72 -9.59 -9.51
N GLU A 64 6.35 -8.47 -9.86
CA GLU A 64 7.80 -8.31 -9.95
C GLU A 64 8.39 -7.89 -8.59
N PHE A 65 8.27 -8.77 -7.59
CA PHE A 65 8.55 -8.42 -6.20
C PHE A 65 10.01 -8.10 -5.91
N ASP A 66 10.97 -8.78 -6.55
CA ASP A 66 12.40 -8.52 -6.33
C ASP A 66 12.78 -7.09 -6.71
N ARG A 67 12.34 -6.64 -7.89
CA ARG A 67 12.53 -5.27 -8.37
C ARG A 67 11.79 -4.26 -7.48
N MET A 68 10.62 -4.64 -6.96
CA MET A 68 9.88 -3.80 -6.03
C MET A 68 10.64 -3.59 -4.72
N PHE A 69 11.21 -4.66 -4.14
CA PHE A 69 11.98 -4.56 -2.91
C PHE A 69 13.28 -3.77 -3.11
N GLU A 70 14.00 -4.01 -4.20
CA GLU A 70 15.19 -3.23 -4.57
C GLU A 70 14.86 -1.74 -4.65
N LEU A 71 13.77 -1.38 -5.34
CA LEU A 71 13.33 0.00 -5.45
C LEU A 71 13.04 0.62 -4.09
N LEU A 72 12.25 -0.06 -3.23
CA LEU A 72 11.80 0.51 -1.95
C LEU A 72 12.87 0.53 -0.85
N ASN A 73 13.92 -0.28 -0.97
CA ASN A 73 15.05 -0.27 -0.03
C ASN A 73 15.94 0.97 -0.19
N ASN A 74 15.92 1.60 -1.38
CA ASN A 74 16.77 2.74 -1.72
C ASN A 74 16.09 4.11 -1.53
N VAL A 75 14.86 4.15 -0.98
CA VAL A 75 14.08 5.38 -0.84
C VAL A 75 14.23 5.97 0.55
N GLU A 76 14.73 7.20 0.63
CA GLU A 76 14.56 8.05 1.80
C GLU A 76 13.17 8.69 1.78
N TYR A 77 12.28 8.23 2.65
CA TYR A 77 10.91 8.72 2.71
C TYR A 77 10.86 10.12 3.34
N LYS A 78 10.47 11.12 2.54
CA LYS A 78 10.34 12.52 2.97
C LYS A 78 9.13 12.76 3.87
N ASP A 79 8.04 12.01 3.64
CA ASP A 79 6.78 12.14 4.37
C ASP A 79 6.37 10.82 5.04
N THR A 80 5.63 10.95 6.15
CA THR A 80 5.07 9.81 6.89
C THR A 80 4.14 8.95 6.04
N LEU A 81 3.40 9.54 5.09
CA LEU A 81 2.50 8.84 4.18
C LEU A 81 3.26 7.94 3.22
N TYR A 82 4.37 8.41 2.64
CA TYR A 82 5.22 7.61 1.77
C TYR A 82 5.83 6.43 2.50
N TYR A 83 6.29 6.65 3.74
CA TYR A 83 6.77 5.59 4.60
C TYR A 83 5.69 4.53 4.86
N ILE A 84 4.49 4.95 5.30
CA ILE A 84 3.39 4.04 5.63
C ILE A 84 2.97 3.22 4.39
N ASN A 85 2.78 3.88 3.25
CA ASN A 85 2.31 3.22 2.04
C ASN A 85 3.33 2.22 1.51
N SER A 86 4.62 2.56 1.55
CA SER A 86 5.70 1.68 1.09
C SER A 86 5.86 0.48 2.03
N LYS A 87 5.89 0.69 3.35
CA LYS A 87 5.93 -0.42 4.32
C LYS A 87 4.70 -1.32 4.23
N SER A 88 3.51 -0.75 4.00
CA SER A 88 2.29 -1.52 3.79
C SER A 88 2.34 -2.34 2.50
N LEU A 89 2.96 -1.81 1.43
CA LEU A 89 3.19 -2.53 0.18
C LEU A 89 4.18 -3.68 0.36
N ILE A 90 5.30 -3.45 1.04
CA ILE A 90 6.31 -4.47 1.39
C ILE A 90 5.66 -5.60 2.22
N ALA A 91 4.86 -5.26 3.24
CA ALA A 91 4.19 -6.24 4.07
C ALA A 91 3.26 -7.15 3.26
N ARG A 92 2.47 -6.58 2.35
CA ARG A 92 1.60 -7.34 1.43
C ARG A 92 2.39 -8.21 0.48
N ALA A 93 3.50 -7.71 -0.06
CA ALA A 93 4.35 -8.49 -0.97
C ALA A 93 4.92 -9.72 -0.28
N HIS A 94 5.37 -9.58 0.97
CA HIS A 94 5.81 -10.72 1.76
C HIS A 94 4.70 -11.75 2.01
N ILE A 95 3.44 -11.33 2.17
CA ILE A 95 2.31 -12.27 2.22
C ILE A 95 2.13 -12.98 0.88
N ASP A 96 2.18 -12.25 -0.23
CA ASP A 96 1.99 -12.80 -1.58
C ASP A 96 3.11 -13.77 -1.99
N THR A 97 4.32 -13.60 -1.45
CA THR A 97 5.45 -14.52 -1.62
C THR A 97 5.57 -15.56 -0.51
N MET A 98 4.55 -15.72 0.35
CA MET A 98 4.54 -16.66 1.48
C MET A 98 5.68 -16.48 2.51
N ASN A 99 6.35 -15.32 2.52
CA ASN A 99 7.37 -14.99 3.52
C ASN A 99 6.73 -14.35 4.76
N ILE A 100 6.07 -15.18 5.57
CA ILE A 100 5.26 -14.74 6.71
C ILE A 100 6.12 -14.10 7.81
N VAL A 101 7.37 -14.57 7.97
CA VAL A 101 8.31 -14.02 8.95
C VAL A 101 8.63 -12.57 8.63
N SER A 102 8.99 -12.27 7.38
CA SER A 102 9.24 -10.88 6.96
C SER A 102 7.97 -10.02 6.99
N ALA A 103 6.81 -10.59 6.63
CA ALA A 103 5.53 -9.88 6.75
C ALA A 103 5.24 -9.46 8.20
N LYS A 104 5.47 -10.36 9.18
CA LYS A 104 5.31 -10.06 10.63
C LYS A 104 6.29 -8.99 11.09
N TYR A 105 7.55 -9.06 10.65
CA TYR A 105 8.56 -8.05 10.99
C TYR A 105 8.14 -6.65 10.53
N VAL A 106 7.71 -6.52 9.28
CA VAL A 106 7.25 -5.22 8.74
C VAL A 106 5.98 -4.76 9.44
N TYR A 107 5.04 -5.66 9.74
CA TYR A 107 3.84 -5.36 10.51
C TYR A 107 4.16 -4.80 11.91
N GLU A 108 5.10 -5.39 12.65
CA GLU A 108 5.52 -4.86 13.95
C GLU A 108 6.22 -3.50 13.83
N SER A 109 7.01 -3.29 12.78
CA SER A 109 7.61 -1.98 12.50
C SER A 109 6.55 -0.89 12.27
N LEU A 110 5.46 -1.21 11.56
CA LEU A 110 4.33 -0.30 11.33
C LEU A 110 3.57 -0.01 12.64
N LYS A 111 3.38 -1.01 13.51
CA LYS A 111 2.79 -0.81 14.84
C LYS A 111 3.64 0.11 15.71
N GLN A 112 4.96 -0.12 15.71
CA GLN A 112 5.88 0.72 16.46
C GLN A 112 5.86 2.15 15.93
N TYR A 113 5.95 2.32 14.60
CA TYR A 113 5.91 3.61 13.93
C TYR A 113 4.64 4.41 14.29
N LYS A 114 3.46 3.76 14.27
CA LYS A 114 2.19 4.36 14.70
C LYS A 114 2.24 4.89 16.14
N ARG A 115 2.89 4.16 17.05
CA ARG A 115 2.94 4.49 18.48
C ARG A 115 3.95 5.60 18.78
N SER A 116 5.11 5.58 18.11
CA SER A 116 6.23 6.45 18.45
C SER A 116 6.31 7.73 17.62
N ASN A 117 5.70 7.77 16.44
CA ASN A 117 5.82 8.94 15.55
C ASN A 117 4.75 10.00 15.86
N ASN A 118 5.20 11.15 16.38
CA ASN A 118 4.37 12.30 16.73
C ASN A 118 3.97 13.17 15.53
N LYS A 119 4.54 12.95 14.35
CA LYS A 119 4.23 13.68 13.11
C LYS A 119 3.02 13.13 12.36
N LEU A 120 2.46 12.00 12.81
CA LEU A 120 1.28 11.41 12.18
C LEU A 120 0.04 12.26 12.47
N SER A 121 -0.64 12.67 11.40
CA SER A 121 -1.98 13.25 11.52
C SER A 121 -2.97 12.22 12.06
N ASP A 122 -4.09 12.67 12.60
CA ASP A 122 -5.12 11.76 13.13
C ASP A 122 -5.72 10.89 12.01
N ASP A 123 -5.87 11.42 10.79
CA ASP A 123 -6.30 10.65 9.62
C ASP A 123 -5.30 9.57 9.23
N GLN A 124 -4.00 9.88 9.27
CA GLN A 124 -2.95 8.89 9.01
C GLN A 124 -2.94 7.80 10.09
N LYS A 125 -3.10 8.16 11.37
CA LYS A 125 -3.21 7.19 12.47
C LYS A 125 -4.44 6.31 12.31
N ASN A 126 -5.59 6.87 11.93
CA ASN A 126 -6.82 6.13 11.71
C ASN A 126 -6.67 5.16 10.53
N THR A 127 -6.17 5.65 9.39
CA THR A 127 -5.91 4.82 8.20
C THR A 127 -4.96 3.66 8.52
N LEU A 128 -3.86 3.94 9.24
CA LEU A 128 -2.91 2.91 9.66
C LEU A 128 -3.52 1.93 10.69
N THR A 129 -4.43 2.39 11.55
CA THR A 129 -5.19 1.52 12.46
C THR A 129 -6.03 0.51 11.69
N VAL A 130 -6.76 0.98 10.68
CA VAL A 130 -7.63 0.15 9.85
C VAL A 130 -6.79 -0.85 9.06
N PHE A 131 -5.67 -0.41 8.46
CA PHE A 131 -4.72 -1.31 7.81
C PHE A 131 -4.23 -2.42 8.76
N LEU A 132 -3.72 -2.05 9.94
CA LEU A 132 -3.17 -3.00 10.91
C LEU A 132 -4.22 -3.99 11.41
N LYS A 133 -5.49 -3.57 11.57
CA LYS A 133 -6.61 -4.46 11.90
C LYS A 133 -6.77 -5.58 10.87
N TYR A 134 -6.86 -5.23 9.59
CA TYR A 134 -7.05 -6.24 8.52
C TYR A 134 -5.80 -7.03 8.20
N PHE A 135 -4.63 -6.42 8.36
CA PHE A 135 -3.38 -7.16 8.27
C PHE A 135 -3.24 -8.20 9.40
N THR A 136 -3.76 -7.90 10.59
CA THR A 136 -3.84 -8.88 11.70
C THR A 136 -4.72 -10.07 11.33
N TYR A 137 -5.88 -9.84 10.70
CA TYR A 137 -6.71 -10.94 10.18
C TYR A 137 -5.95 -11.78 9.16
N THR A 138 -5.22 -11.14 8.25
CA THR A 138 -4.39 -11.82 7.25
C THR A 138 -3.37 -12.73 7.92
N LEU A 139 -2.58 -12.20 8.86
CA LEU A 139 -1.58 -12.99 9.59
C LEU A 139 -2.20 -14.17 10.34
N LYS A 140 -3.33 -13.96 11.02
CA LYS A 140 -4.06 -15.05 11.71
C LYS A 140 -4.51 -16.15 10.75
N ILE A 141 -4.97 -15.80 9.55
CA ILE A 141 -5.37 -16.77 8.53
C ILE A 141 -4.15 -17.55 8.02
N MET A 142 -3.00 -16.88 7.83
CA MET A 142 -1.77 -17.54 7.39
C MET A 142 -1.21 -18.53 8.42
N ASP A 143 -1.35 -18.22 9.71
CA ASP A 143 -0.88 -19.07 10.82
C ASP A 143 -1.87 -20.18 11.22
N ALA A 144 -3.14 -20.10 10.77
CA ALA A 144 -4.19 -21.03 11.18
C ALA A 144 -4.05 -22.41 10.52
N LEU A 145 -4.63 -23.41 11.18
CA LEU A 145 -4.84 -24.73 10.58
C LEU A 145 -5.89 -24.66 9.47
N ASP A 146 -5.80 -25.54 8.48
CA ASP A 146 -6.71 -25.53 7.33
C ASP A 146 -8.19 -25.68 7.72
N SER A 147 -8.47 -26.43 8.78
CA SER A 147 -9.81 -26.60 9.36
C SER A 147 -10.40 -25.28 9.90
N GLU A 148 -9.57 -24.31 10.25
CA GLU A 148 -9.97 -23.04 10.85
C GLU A 148 -9.92 -21.87 9.85
N LYS A 149 -9.10 -21.98 8.80
CA LYS A 149 -8.91 -20.93 7.78
C LYS A 149 -10.21 -20.46 7.18
N LEU A 150 -11.10 -21.38 6.79
CA LEU A 150 -12.39 -21.02 6.17
C LEU A 150 -13.26 -20.18 7.11
N LYS A 151 -13.29 -20.53 8.40
CA LYS A 151 -14.04 -19.79 9.42
C LYS A 151 -13.44 -18.39 9.62
N LEU A 152 -12.12 -18.29 9.73
CA LEU A 152 -11.42 -17.01 9.90
C LEU A 152 -11.59 -16.10 8.69
N LYS A 153 -11.50 -16.64 7.47
CA LYS A 153 -11.77 -15.93 6.22
C LYS A 153 -13.17 -15.32 6.19
N LYS A 154 -14.21 -16.10 6.53
CA LYS A 154 -15.60 -15.61 6.62
C LYS A 154 -15.77 -14.48 7.64
N ILE A 155 -15.16 -14.60 8.82
CA ILE A 155 -15.20 -13.56 9.85
C ILE A 155 -14.49 -12.29 9.36
N ALA A 156 -13.30 -12.44 8.76
CA ALA A 156 -12.52 -11.32 8.25
C ALA A 156 -13.25 -10.59 7.12
N LEU A 157 -13.87 -11.34 6.18
CA LEU A 157 -14.64 -10.80 5.08
C LEU A 157 -15.88 -10.03 5.57
N ALA A 158 -16.67 -10.63 6.48
CA ALA A 158 -17.82 -9.95 7.08
C ALA A 158 -17.41 -8.67 7.83
N SER A 159 -16.27 -8.71 8.55
CA SER A 159 -15.73 -7.52 9.22
C SER A 159 -15.24 -6.45 8.24
N LEU A 160 -14.72 -6.85 7.07
CA LEU A 160 -14.28 -5.93 6.02
C LEU A 160 -15.45 -5.27 5.29
N GLU A 161 -16.56 -5.98 5.12
CA GLU A 161 -17.78 -5.49 4.48
C GLU A 161 -18.56 -4.53 5.38
N ALA A 162 -18.61 -4.80 6.70
CA ALA A 162 -19.25 -3.95 7.68
C ALA A 162 -18.41 -2.71 8.10
N GLU A 163 -17.19 -2.57 7.60
CA GLU A 163 -16.30 -1.45 7.94
C GLU A 163 -16.80 -0.14 7.36
N LYS A 164 -16.99 0.84 8.24
CA LYS A 164 -17.46 2.19 7.87
C LYS A 164 -16.32 3.11 7.51
N GLN A 165 -15.11 2.85 8.03
CA GLN A 165 -13.92 3.62 7.71
C GLN A 165 -13.35 3.22 6.34
N VAL A 166 -12.60 4.13 5.72
CA VAL A 166 -11.88 3.82 4.48
C VAL A 166 -10.84 2.74 4.77
N VAL A 167 -10.93 1.62 4.07
CA VAL A 167 -9.97 0.53 4.19
C VAL A 167 -8.89 0.68 3.12
N PRO A 168 -7.64 1.01 3.47
CA PRO A 168 -6.57 1.08 2.49
C PRO A 168 -6.36 -0.30 1.86
N THR A 169 -6.23 -0.35 0.54
CA THR A 169 -6.01 -1.60 -0.22
C THR A 169 -7.11 -2.66 -0.01
N LYS A 170 -8.36 -2.23 0.17
CA LYS A 170 -9.53 -3.09 0.43
C LYS A 170 -9.66 -4.27 -0.55
N SER A 171 -9.39 -4.05 -1.84
CA SER A 171 -9.44 -5.10 -2.87
C SER A 171 -8.49 -6.25 -2.58
N TRP A 172 -7.26 -5.96 -2.15
CA TRP A 172 -6.27 -6.96 -1.78
C TRP A 172 -6.70 -7.75 -0.53
N PHE A 173 -7.22 -7.08 0.50
CA PHE A 173 -7.76 -7.79 1.67
C PHE A 173 -8.93 -8.70 1.30
N LYS A 174 -9.82 -8.23 0.42
CA LYS A 174 -10.95 -9.04 -0.08
C LYS A 174 -10.45 -10.28 -0.80
N GLU A 175 -9.40 -10.17 -1.63
CA GLU A 175 -8.76 -11.32 -2.28
C GLU A 175 -8.23 -12.33 -1.24
N LYS A 176 -7.57 -11.88 -0.17
CA LYS A 176 -7.04 -12.79 0.86
C LYS A 176 -8.10 -13.44 1.73
N PHE A 177 -9.25 -12.79 1.90
CA PHE A 177 -10.36 -13.29 2.73
C PHE A 177 -11.41 -14.07 1.93
N SER A 178 -11.34 -14.06 0.60
CA SER A 178 -12.14 -14.92 -0.28
C SER A 178 -11.60 -16.36 -0.27
#